data_AF-A0A6P0Y3Q3-F1
#
_entry.id   AF-A0A6P0Y3Q3-F1
#
_cell.length_a   1.000
_cell.length_b   1.000
_cell.length_c   1.000
_cell.angle_alpha   90.00
_cell.angle_beta   90.00
_cell.angle_gamma   90.00
#
_symmetry.space_group_name_H-M   'P 1'
#
loop_
_entity.id
_entity.type
_entity.pdbx_description
1 polymer ?
#
loop_
_entity_poly.entity_id
_entity_poly.type
_entity_poly.pdbx_seq_one_letter_code
_entity_poly.pdbx_strand_id
1 'polypeptide(L)'
;FLGIWDCVKTFGWIYNPIFLPYTTNNPSVHTVRHAIAIDERRALFQKMLWGKPKPQQDVKQVWFAGAHGDVGGGYPEKESGLAKIALKWMIEEAEKSELLIKKEDYKSKVLGEDSEQYIPPNPLGEFHESLIGSWWLLQYLPKVMWDVEKKKEVLRFPDRIRQIPEQAVLHTSVLERLKSGNYRPGNLGLATYEPSDVQKALLEKKYSFEPPLAQ
;
A
#
# COMPACT_ATOMS: atom_id res chain seq x y z
N PHE A 1 11.41 10.69 -11.57
CA PHE A 1 10.91 9.85 -10.45
C PHE A 1 9.42 10.08 -10.26
N LEU A 2 8.65 9.02 -9.98
CA LEU A 2 7.23 9.09 -9.65
C LEU A 2 6.96 8.24 -8.40
N GLY A 3 6.68 8.92 -7.29
CA GLY A 3 6.27 8.30 -6.03
C GLY A 3 4.74 8.30 -5.92
N ILE A 4 4.16 7.14 -5.61
CA ILE A 4 2.72 6.92 -5.55
C ILE A 4 2.39 6.23 -4.23
N TRP A 5 1.36 6.71 -3.54
CA TRP A 5 0.78 6.05 -2.38
C TRP A 5 -0.63 5.59 -2.70
N ASP A 6 -0.84 4.29 -2.52
CA ASP A 6 -2.11 3.57 -2.62
C ASP A 6 -3.09 4.08 -3.69
N CYS A 7 -2.62 4.26 -4.92
CA CYS A 7 -3.45 4.76 -6.02
C CYS A 7 -4.73 3.93 -6.18
N VAL A 8 -5.87 4.61 -6.16
CA VAL A 8 -7.20 4.02 -6.31
C VAL A 8 -7.77 4.31 -7.69
N LYS A 9 -8.47 3.33 -8.25
CA LYS A 9 -9.04 3.37 -9.60
C LYS A 9 -10.26 4.29 -9.73
N THR A 10 -10.87 4.69 -8.61
CA THR A 10 -12.17 5.36 -8.65
C THR A 10 -12.01 6.86 -8.82
N PHE A 11 -12.18 7.33 -10.05
CA PHE A 11 -12.68 8.68 -10.36
C PHE A 11 -14.09 8.53 -10.97
N GLY A 12 -15.05 9.33 -10.50
CA GLY A 12 -16.46 9.27 -10.93
C GLY A 12 -17.40 8.53 -9.96
N TRP A 13 -18.69 8.49 -10.30
CA TRP A 13 -19.72 7.78 -9.52
C TRP A 13 -19.61 6.26 -9.71
N ILE A 14 -20.14 5.48 -8.77
CA ILE A 14 -20.07 4.00 -8.76
C ILE A 14 -20.56 3.33 -10.07
N TYR A 15 -21.41 4.01 -10.84
CA TYR A 15 -21.95 3.56 -12.14
C TYR A 15 -21.38 4.29 -13.36
N ASN A 16 -20.47 5.24 -13.17
CA ASN A 16 -19.80 5.96 -14.27
C ASN A 16 -18.31 6.15 -13.94
N PRO A 17 -17.51 5.07 -14.01
CA PRO A 17 -16.08 5.14 -13.76
C PRO A 17 -15.38 5.91 -14.88
N ILE A 18 -14.62 6.94 -14.51
CA ILE A 18 -13.77 7.69 -15.44
C ILE A 18 -12.42 6.97 -15.52
N PHE A 19 -12.08 6.48 -16.72
CA PHE A 19 -10.78 5.91 -17.01
C PHE A 19 -9.88 6.96 -17.64
N LEU A 20 -8.84 7.37 -16.91
CA LEU A 20 -7.84 8.29 -17.45
C LEU A 20 -6.73 7.49 -18.15
N PRO A 21 -6.38 7.79 -19.42
CA PRO A 21 -5.30 7.13 -20.13
C PRO A 21 -3.93 7.42 -19.49
N TYR A 22 -2.97 6.52 -19.70
CA TYR A 22 -1.58 6.62 -19.18
C TYR A 22 -1.42 6.65 -17.65
N THR A 23 -2.48 6.38 -16.89
CA THR A 23 -2.46 6.31 -15.41
C THR A 23 -1.61 5.17 -14.87
N THR A 24 -1.45 4.07 -15.63
CA THR A 24 -0.68 2.88 -15.23
C THR A 24 0.46 2.55 -16.17
N ASN A 25 0.64 3.32 -17.24
CA ASN A 25 1.65 3.07 -18.28
C ASN A 25 2.04 4.39 -18.94
N ASN A 26 2.94 5.11 -18.28
CA ASN A 26 3.51 6.35 -18.82
C ASN A 26 4.96 6.11 -19.26
N PRO A 27 5.31 6.21 -20.56
CA PRO A 27 6.68 6.03 -21.04
C PRO A 27 7.66 7.09 -20.55
N SER A 28 7.20 8.29 -20.21
CA SER A 28 8.06 9.40 -19.80
C SER A 28 8.58 9.25 -18.37
N VAL A 29 8.12 8.24 -17.64
CA VAL A 29 8.51 8.00 -16.25
C VAL A 29 9.49 6.85 -16.19
N HIS A 30 10.75 7.14 -15.87
CA HIS A 30 11.82 6.14 -15.75
C HIS A 30 11.79 5.38 -14.43
N THR A 31 11.55 6.06 -13.31
CA THR A 31 11.56 5.45 -11.98
C THR A 31 10.19 5.60 -11.33
N VAL A 32 9.56 4.47 -10.97
CA VAL A 32 8.27 4.40 -10.28
C VAL A 32 8.43 3.70 -8.95
N ARG A 33 7.86 4.29 -7.90
CA ARG A 33 7.76 3.72 -6.57
C ARG A 33 6.32 3.81 -6.11
N HIS A 34 5.74 2.66 -5.78
CA HIS A 34 4.34 2.57 -5.37
C HIS A 34 4.23 1.86 -4.03
N ALA A 35 3.84 2.59 -2.99
CA ALA A 35 3.48 2.04 -1.69
C ALA A 35 1.99 1.66 -1.69
N ILE A 36 1.66 0.42 -1.32
CA ILE A 36 0.31 -0.14 -1.46
C ILE A 36 -0.19 -0.65 -0.11
N ALA A 37 -1.43 -0.31 0.26
CA ALA A 37 -2.06 -0.77 1.50
C ALA A 37 -2.52 -2.24 1.38
N ILE A 38 -2.20 -3.05 2.40
CA ILE A 38 -2.67 -4.43 2.53
C ILE A 38 -4.12 -4.48 3.06
N ASP A 39 -4.45 -3.63 4.02
CA ASP A 39 -5.69 -3.75 4.82
C ASP A 39 -6.83 -2.84 4.37
N GLU A 40 -6.70 -2.20 3.21
CA GLU A 40 -7.78 -1.39 2.64
C GLU A 40 -8.90 -2.30 2.10
N ARG A 41 -10.09 -2.16 2.67
CA ARG A 41 -11.25 -3.04 2.43
C ARG A 41 -12.44 -2.33 1.78
N ARG A 42 -12.40 -1.00 1.63
CA ARG A 42 -13.52 -0.26 1.04
C ARG A 42 -13.61 -0.58 -0.44
N ALA A 43 -14.81 -1.00 -0.85
CA ALA A 43 -15.16 -1.34 -2.23
C ALA A 43 -14.79 -0.27 -3.27
N LEU A 44 -14.83 1.01 -2.89
CA LEU A 44 -14.50 2.12 -3.79
C LEU A 44 -13.01 2.44 -3.86
N PHE A 45 -12.18 1.83 -3.00
CA PHE A 45 -10.73 2.01 -2.92
C PHE A 45 -10.01 0.83 -3.59
N GLN A 46 -10.48 0.46 -4.78
CA GLN A 46 -9.82 -0.57 -5.58
C GLN A 46 -8.46 -0.07 -6.04
N LYS A 47 -7.42 -0.82 -5.69
CA LYS A 47 -6.04 -0.52 -6.09
C LYS A 47 -5.88 -0.41 -7.59
N MET A 48 -5.00 0.48 -8.01
CA MET A 48 -4.52 0.62 -9.37
C MET A 48 -3.01 0.36 -9.37
N LEU A 49 -2.62 -0.89 -9.69
CA LEU A 49 -1.21 -1.26 -9.82
C LEU A 49 -0.60 -0.67 -11.09
N TRP A 50 0.69 -0.39 -11.05
CA TRP A 50 1.45 -0.05 -12.26
C TRP A 50 1.42 -1.23 -13.24
N GLY A 51 1.28 -0.92 -14.52
CA GLY A 51 1.26 -1.91 -15.59
C GLY A 51 2.61 -2.61 -15.77
N LYS A 52 2.71 -3.48 -16.78
CA LYS A 52 3.98 -4.14 -17.10
C LYS A 52 5.06 -3.09 -17.41
N PRO A 53 6.18 -3.06 -16.66
CA PRO A 53 7.25 -2.10 -16.90
C PRO A 53 7.84 -2.25 -18.30
N LYS A 54 8.18 -1.13 -18.94
CA LYS A 54 8.98 -1.11 -20.18
C LYS A 54 10.47 -1.33 -19.85
N PRO A 55 11.31 -1.75 -20.81
CA PRO A 55 12.72 -2.08 -20.55
C PRO A 55 13.56 -0.97 -19.89
N GLN A 56 13.20 0.30 -20.10
CA GLN A 56 13.89 1.47 -19.53
C GLN A 56 13.25 1.97 -18.22
N GLN A 57 12.28 1.24 -17.68
CA GLN A 57 11.57 1.62 -16.46
C GLN A 57 11.99 0.74 -15.30
N ASP A 58 12.38 1.40 -14.22
CA ASP A 58 12.58 0.80 -12.91
C ASP A 58 11.32 1.02 -12.07
N VAL A 59 10.54 -0.05 -11.87
CA VAL A 59 9.25 -0.02 -11.18
C VAL A 59 9.32 -0.91 -9.95
N LYS A 60 9.04 -0.33 -8.78
CA LYS A 60 8.91 -1.06 -7.51
C LYS A 60 7.54 -0.82 -6.90
N GLN A 61 6.82 -1.92 -6.63
CA GLN A 61 5.51 -1.91 -6.00
C GLN A 61 5.60 -2.69 -4.69
N VAL A 62 5.56 -1.98 -3.57
CA VAL A 62 5.79 -2.54 -2.23
C VAL A 62 4.53 -2.41 -1.38
N TRP A 63 4.19 -3.51 -0.71
CA TRP A 63 2.99 -3.61 0.11
C TRP A 63 3.30 -3.38 1.58
N PHE A 64 2.52 -2.51 2.21
CA PHE A 64 2.66 -2.07 3.59
C PHE A 64 1.42 -2.46 4.40
N ALA A 65 1.63 -2.73 5.69
CA ALA A 65 0.54 -2.97 6.64
C ALA A 65 -0.20 -1.66 6.90
N GLY A 66 -1.52 -1.76 7.07
CA GLY A 66 -2.42 -0.62 7.26
C GLY A 66 -3.41 -0.44 6.11
N ALA A 67 -4.43 0.39 6.37
CA ALA A 67 -5.41 0.82 5.36
C ALA A 67 -4.87 2.00 4.51
N HIS A 68 -5.70 2.57 3.62
CA HIS A 68 -5.26 3.62 2.70
C HIS A 68 -4.57 4.81 3.40
N GLY A 69 -5.12 5.29 4.52
CA GLY A 69 -4.54 6.39 5.30
C GLY A 69 -3.30 6.00 6.13
N ASP A 70 -3.17 4.73 6.49
CA ASP A 70 -1.98 4.21 7.18
C ASP A 70 -0.78 4.05 6.25
N VAL A 71 -1.00 4.11 4.93
CA VAL A 71 0.08 4.09 3.92
C VAL A 71 0.25 5.46 3.28
N GLY A 72 -0.86 6.11 2.89
CA GLY A 72 -0.85 7.42 2.23
C GLY A 72 -0.80 8.63 3.18
N GLY A 73 -1.00 8.41 4.49
CA GLY A 73 -1.14 9.48 5.48
C GLY A 73 -2.57 10.03 5.56
N GLY A 74 -2.78 10.96 6.50
CA GLY A 74 -4.06 11.65 6.72
C GLY A 74 -4.64 11.49 8.13
N TYR A 75 -4.12 10.55 8.92
CA TYR A 75 -4.44 10.44 10.35
C TYR A 75 -3.65 11.45 11.20
N PRO A 76 -4.11 11.77 12.43
CA PRO A 76 -3.38 12.63 13.36
C PRO A 76 -1.94 12.17 13.59
N GLU A 77 -1.03 13.11 13.80
CA GLU A 77 0.41 12.82 13.91
C GLU A 77 0.72 11.74 14.95
N LYS A 78 0.06 11.77 16.12
CA LYS A 78 0.25 10.79 17.21
C LYS A 78 -0.09 9.34 16.84
N GLU A 79 -0.88 9.16 15.79
CA GLU A 79 -1.38 7.86 15.32
C GLU A 79 -0.70 7.45 14.00
N SER A 80 0.12 8.32 13.42
CA SER A 80 0.65 8.20 12.06
C SER A 80 1.82 7.23 11.87
N GLY A 81 2.16 6.42 12.87
CA GLY A 81 3.38 5.61 12.92
C GLY A 81 3.51 4.63 11.75
N LEU A 82 2.40 4.08 11.25
CA LEU A 82 2.39 3.23 10.06
C LEU A 82 2.69 4.03 8.78
N ALA A 83 2.08 5.21 8.62
CA ALA A 83 2.25 6.06 7.45
C ALA A 83 3.69 6.59 7.33
N LYS A 84 4.34 6.84 8.46
CA LYS A 84 5.76 7.22 8.51
C LYS A 84 6.68 6.16 7.90
N ILE A 85 6.32 4.86 7.96
CA ILE A 85 7.11 3.78 7.35
C ILE A 85 7.09 3.91 5.83
N ALA A 86 5.89 4.06 5.24
CA ALA A 86 5.74 4.22 3.80
C ALA A 86 6.36 5.55 3.32
N LEU A 87 6.22 6.62 4.09
CA LEU A 87 6.87 7.91 3.81
C LEU A 87 8.39 7.82 3.85
N LYS A 88 8.96 7.19 4.88
CA LYS A 88 10.40 6.93 5.01
C LYS A 88 10.92 6.19 3.77
N TRP A 89 10.31 5.06 3.45
CA TRP A 89 10.70 4.26 2.28
C TRP A 89 10.65 5.07 0.98
N MET A 90 9.60 5.87 0.77
CA MET A 90 9.49 6.68 -0.44
C MET A 90 10.58 7.75 -0.53
N ILE A 91 10.88 8.44 0.57
CA ILE A 91 11.91 9.48 0.60
C ILE A 91 13.28 8.89 0.30
N GLU A 92 13.58 7.73 0.87
CA GLU A 92 14.86 7.06 0.64
C GLU A 92 14.98 6.54 -0.80
N GLU A 93 13.90 6.03 -1.41
CA GLU A 93 13.91 5.66 -2.84
C GLU A 93 13.97 6.89 -3.78
N ALA A 94 13.39 8.02 -3.35
CA ALA A 94 13.49 9.29 -4.05
C ALA A 94 14.94 9.81 -4.03
N GLU A 95 15.60 9.74 -2.88
CA GLU A 95 17.00 10.12 -2.73
C GLU A 95 17.93 9.26 -3.61
N LYS A 96 17.73 7.94 -3.66
CA LYS A 96 18.45 7.06 -4.60
C LYS A 96 18.24 7.43 -6.07
N SER A 97 17.15 8.12 -6.37
CA SER A 97 16.83 8.65 -7.69
C SER A 97 17.30 10.09 -7.87
N GLU A 98 18.22 10.55 -7.01
CA GLU A 98 18.89 11.85 -7.04
C GLU A 98 17.95 13.05 -6.76
N LEU A 99 16.81 12.81 -6.11
CA LEU A 99 15.96 13.91 -5.66
C LEU A 99 16.58 14.59 -4.42
N LEU A 100 16.51 15.92 -4.41
CA LEU A 100 16.99 16.73 -3.28
C LEU A 100 16.04 16.58 -2.09
N ILE A 101 16.54 15.99 -1.01
CA ILE A 101 15.82 15.85 0.26
C ILE A 101 16.41 16.81 1.28
N LYS A 102 15.55 17.62 1.92
CA LYS A 102 15.93 18.43 3.07
C LYS A 102 16.16 17.50 4.27
N LYS A 103 17.43 17.31 4.64
CA LYS A 103 17.82 16.32 5.66
C LYS A 103 17.28 16.66 7.05
N GLU A 104 17.17 17.94 7.37
CA GLU A 104 16.63 18.44 8.63
C GLU A 104 15.14 18.10 8.75
N ASP A 105 14.37 18.30 7.66
CA ASP A 105 12.95 17.94 7.60
C ASP A 105 12.77 16.42 7.67
N TYR A 106 13.65 15.64 7.02
CA TYR A 106 13.59 14.18 7.08
C TYR A 106 13.80 13.66 8.52
N LYS A 107 14.86 14.11 9.19
CA LYS A 107 15.16 13.71 10.57
C LYS A 107 14.04 14.11 11.53
N SER A 108 13.62 15.37 11.51
CA SER A 108 12.61 15.87 12.44
C SER A 108 11.21 15.36 12.14
N LYS A 109 10.72 15.51 10.90
CA LYS A 109 9.30 15.26 10.56
C LYS A 109 8.99 13.82 10.22
N VAL A 110 9.99 13.04 9.79
CA VAL A 110 9.77 11.65 9.33
C VAL A 110 10.31 10.65 10.34
N LEU A 111 11.53 10.86 10.83
CA LEU A 111 12.11 9.98 11.85
C LEU A 111 11.68 10.36 13.27
N GLY A 112 11.12 11.56 13.48
CA GLY A 112 10.76 12.06 14.81
C GLY A 112 11.99 12.38 15.67
N GLU A 113 13.18 12.49 15.06
CA GLU A 113 14.41 12.84 15.77
C GLU A 113 14.31 14.30 16.25
N ASP A 114 14.64 14.54 17.52
CA ASP A 114 14.71 15.87 18.12
C ASP A 114 13.40 16.69 18.02
N SER A 115 12.25 16.03 17.90
CA SER A 115 10.94 16.67 17.85
C SER A 115 9.96 16.09 18.86
N GLU A 116 9.32 16.95 19.66
CA GLU A 116 8.18 16.57 20.51
C GLU A 116 6.87 16.50 19.70
N GLN A 117 6.85 17.06 18.49
CA GLN A 117 5.66 17.17 17.67
C GLN A 117 5.43 15.93 16.80
N TYR A 118 6.50 15.34 16.26
CA TYR A 118 6.43 14.26 15.28
C TYR A 118 6.83 12.92 15.89
N ILE A 119 6.16 11.84 15.47
CA ILE A 119 6.45 10.49 15.97
C ILE A 119 7.32 9.70 14.97
N PRO A 120 8.12 8.74 15.46
CA PRO A 120 8.91 7.87 14.60
C PRO A 120 8.04 6.85 13.83
N PRO A 121 8.56 6.28 12.73
CA PRO A 121 7.97 5.12 12.07
C PRO A 121 7.85 3.93 13.04
N ASN A 122 6.66 3.35 13.14
CA ASN A 122 6.40 2.25 14.08
C ASN A 122 5.55 1.14 13.42
N PRO A 123 6.14 -0.03 13.13
CA PRO A 123 5.42 -1.19 12.57
C PRO A 123 4.29 -1.72 13.45
N LEU A 124 4.38 -1.48 14.77
CA LEU A 124 3.37 -1.83 15.76
C LEU A 124 2.49 -0.64 16.14
N GLY A 125 2.56 0.47 15.38
CA GLY A 125 1.74 1.65 15.57
C GLY A 125 0.24 1.37 15.41
N GLU A 126 -0.55 2.39 15.72
CA GLU A 126 -2.01 2.32 15.66
C GLU A 126 -2.48 1.96 14.25
N PHE A 127 -3.46 1.06 14.19
CA PHE A 127 -4.10 0.63 12.95
C PHE A 127 -5.50 1.18 12.89
N HIS A 128 -5.86 1.76 11.75
CA HIS A 128 -7.16 2.38 11.58
C HIS A 128 -8.04 1.54 10.66
N GLU A 129 -9.17 1.07 11.19
CA GLU A 129 -10.19 0.41 10.36
C GLU A 129 -10.84 1.46 9.45
N SER A 130 -10.64 1.30 8.15
CA SER A 130 -11.16 2.22 7.14
C SER A 130 -12.65 2.00 6.84
N LEU A 131 -13.16 0.79 7.10
CA LEU A 131 -14.53 0.41 6.83
C LEU A 131 -15.47 0.79 7.99
N ILE A 132 -15.73 2.10 8.12
CA ILE A 132 -16.62 2.66 9.15
C ILE A 132 -17.89 3.28 8.57
N GLY A 133 -18.96 3.31 9.35
CA GLY A 133 -20.20 4.04 9.02
C GLY A 133 -20.81 3.67 7.67
N SER A 134 -21.08 4.67 6.82
CA SER A 134 -21.74 4.51 5.53
C SER A 134 -20.93 3.68 4.52
N TRP A 135 -19.62 3.49 4.73
CA TRP A 135 -18.79 2.62 3.89
C TRP A 135 -19.26 1.15 3.92
N TRP A 136 -19.89 0.71 5.01
CA TRP A 136 -20.46 -0.64 5.11
C TRP A 136 -21.59 -0.87 4.11
N LEU A 137 -22.44 0.12 3.88
CA LEU A 137 -23.57 0.02 2.96
C LEU A 137 -23.10 -0.11 1.51
N LEU A 138 -22.03 0.59 1.16
CA LEU A 138 -21.46 0.57 -0.20
C LEU A 138 -20.85 -0.79 -0.58
N GLN A 139 -20.53 -1.66 0.39
CA GLN A 139 -20.07 -3.03 0.08
C GLN A 139 -21.17 -3.93 -0.50
N TYR A 140 -22.43 -3.60 -0.26
CA TYR A 140 -23.59 -4.35 -0.77
C TYR A 140 -24.14 -3.78 -2.07
N LEU A 141 -23.45 -2.81 -2.67
CA LEU A 141 -23.81 -2.28 -3.98
C LEU A 141 -22.92 -2.93 -5.05
N PRO A 142 -23.51 -3.50 -6.11
CA PRO A 142 -22.72 -4.00 -7.21
C PRO A 142 -22.13 -2.83 -8.00
N LYS A 143 -20.92 -3.01 -8.53
CA LYS A 143 -20.17 -2.00 -9.28
C LYS A 143 -19.85 -2.52 -10.69
N VAL A 144 -19.80 -1.61 -11.65
CA VAL A 144 -19.28 -1.90 -12.99
C VAL A 144 -17.76 -2.08 -12.89
N MET A 145 -17.27 -3.26 -13.23
CA MET A 145 -15.86 -3.64 -13.16
C MET A 145 -15.41 -4.26 -14.48
N TRP A 146 -14.16 -3.99 -14.86
CA TRP A 146 -13.55 -4.63 -16.02
C TRP A 146 -13.19 -6.09 -15.69
N ASP A 147 -13.74 -7.02 -16.45
CA ASP A 147 -13.40 -8.43 -16.38
C ASP A 147 -12.29 -8.77 -17.38
N VAL A 148 -11.15 -9.24 -16.88
CA VAL A 148 -9.98 -9.55 -17.72
C VAL A 148 -10.23 -10.78 -18.60
N GLU A 149 -10.94 -11.79 -18.10
CA GLU A 149 -11.23 -13.03 -18.83
C GLU A 149 -12.27 -12.77 -19.92
N LYS A 150 -13.36 -12.07 -19.55
CA LYS A 150 -14.47 -11.78 -20.47
C LYS A 150 -14.21 -10.56 -21.36
N LYS A 151 -13.11 -9.82 -21.12
CA LYS A 151 -12.72 -8.58 -21.82
C LYS A 151 -13.86 -7.58 -21.98
N LYS A 152 -14.69 -7.45 -20.94
CA LYS A 152 -15.86 -6.56 -20.94
C LYS A 152 -16.15 -6.03 -19.55
N GLU A 153 -16.91 -4.96 -19.49
CA GLU A 153 -17.47 -4.47 -18.25
C GLU A 153 -18.60 -5.38 -17.77
N VAL A 154 -18.54 -5.74 -16.50
CA VAL A 154 -19.52 -6.59 -15.83
C VAL A 154 -19.93 -5.96 -14.52
N LEU A 155 -21.23 -6.06 -14.21
CA LEU A 155 -21.74 -5.70 -12.90
C LEU A 155 -21.38 -6.83 -11.92
N ARG A 156 -20.55 -6.53 -10.92
CA ARG A 156 -20.13 -7.49 -9.89
C ARG A 156 -20.10 -6.84 -8.52
N PHE A 157 -20.30 -7.64 -7.49
CA PHE A 157 -20.00 -7.19 -6.14
C PHE A 157 -18.49 -7.03 -5.99
N PRO A 158 -18.03 -5.92 -5.37
CA PRO A 158 -16.61 -5.70 -5.13
C PRO A 158 -16.06 -6.74 -4.16
N ASP A 159 -14.81 -7.15 -4.38
CA ASP A 159 -14.11 -8.01 -3.43
C ASP A 159 -14.00 -7.29 -2.08
N ARG A 160 -14.42 -7.96 -1.01
CA ARG A 160 -14.38 -7.42 0.36
C ARG A 160 -12.97 -7.37 0.95
N ILE A 161 -12.05 -8.10 0.33
CA ILE A 161 -10.66 -8.19 0.73
C ILE A 161 -9.80 -7.95 -0.50
N ARG A 162 -8.80 -7.08 -0.36
CA ARG A 162 -7.86 -6.77 -1.41
C ARG A 162 -6.98 -7.98 -1.73
N GLN A 163 -7.05 -8.46 -2.98
CA GLN A 163 -6.16 -9.51 -3.47
C GLN A 163 -4.72 -9.00 -3.61
N ILE A 164 -3.73 -9.78 -3.20
CA ILE A 164 -2.30 -9.46 -3.36
C ILE A 164 -1.74 -10.39 -4.45
N PRO A 165 -1.08 -9.87 -5.50
CA PRO A 165 -0.47 -10.73 -6.52
C PRO A 165 0.49 -11.75 -5.92
N GLU A 166 0.54 -12.94 -6.51
CA GLU A 166 1.62 -13.89 -6.23
C GLU A 166 2.96 -13.22 -6.54
N GLN A 167 3.97 -13.45 -5.69
CA GLN A 167 5.31 -12.83 -5.83
C GLN A 167 5.35 -11.31 -5.59
N ALA A 168 4.34 -10.74 -4.93
CA ALA A 168 4.41 -9.34 -4.51
C ALA A 168 5.57 -9.11 -3.53
N VAL A 169 6.07 -7.86 -3.53
CA VAL A 169 7.08 -7.42 -2.57
C VAL A 169 6.37 -6.84 -1.34
N LEU A 170 6.61 -7.41 -0.16
CA LEU A 170 6.11 -6.90 1.11
C LEU A 170 7.21 -6.09 1.80
N HIS A 171 6.87 -5.00 2.48
CA HIS A 171 7.84 -4.31 3.34
C HIS A 171 8.11 -5.15 4.62
N THR A 172 9.33 -5.14 5.15
CA THR A 172 9.67 -5.90 6.38
C THR A 172 8.80 -5.56 7.58
N SER A 173 8.30 -4.31 7.66
CA SER A 173 7.35 -3.91 8.73
C SER A 173 6.09 -4.77 8.77
N VAL A 174 5.65 -5.33 7.63
CA VAL A 174 4.54 -6.29 7.56
C VAL A 174 4.89 -7.55 8.35
N LEU A 175 6.11 -8.05 8.16
CA LEU A 175 6.59 -9.24 8.84
C LEU A 175 6.75 -9.01 10.35
N GLU A 176 7.28 -7.86 10.74
CA GLU A 176 7.39 -7.47 12.15
C GLU A 176 6.02 -7.42 12.83
N ARG A 177 5.04 -6.83 12.15
CA ARG A 177 3.65 -6.78 12.64
C ARG A 177 3.02 -8.16 12.71
N LEU A 178 3.24 -9.04 11.73
CA LEU A 178 2.75 -10.43 11.76
C LEU A 178 3.38 -11.23 12.90
N LYS A 179 4.67 -11.07 13.16
CA LYS A 179 5.38 -11.74 14.27
C LYS A 179 4.87 -11.31 15.65
N SER A 180 4.26 -10.12 15.77
CA SER A 180 3.62 -9.70 17.04
C SER A 180 2.41 -10.54 17.45
N GLY A 181 1.82 -11.31 16.53
CA GLY A 181 0.62 -12.14 16.78
C GLY A 181 -0.71 -11.39 16.67
N ASN A 182 -0.75 -10.09 16.94
CA ASN A 182 -1.98 -9.29 16.97
C ASN A 182 -2.50 -8.85 15.60
N TYR A 183 -1.80 -9.18 14.52
CA TYR A 183 -2.12 -8.76 13.16
C TYR A 183 -2.17 -9.96 12.22
N ARG A 184 -3.33 -10.22 11.62
CA ARG A 184 -3.57 -11.35 10.71
C ARG A 184 -4.52 -10.94 9.57
N PRO A 185 -4.00 -10.30 8.52
CA PRO A 185 -4.85 -9.84 7.43
C PRO A 185 -5.32 -11.04 6.59
N GLY A 186 -6.61 -11.05 6.23
CA GLY A 186 -7.24 -12.19 5.56
C GLY A 186 -6.70 -12.47 4.15
N ASN A 187 -6.08 -11.48 3.49
CA ASN A 187 -5.54 -11.60 2.13
C ASN A 187 -4.19 -12.31 2.02
N LEU A 188 -3.45 -12.47 3.12
CA LEU A 188 -2.19 -13.24 3.11
C LEU A 188 -2.43 -14.73 3.36
N GLY A 189 -3.64 -15.12 3.80
CA GLY A 189 -4.00 -16.52 4.06
C GLY A 189 -3.14 -17.14 5.16
N LEU A 190 -2.83 -16.37 6.21
CA LEU A 190 -1.96 -16.75 7.32
C LEU A 190 -2.73 -17.02 8.64
N ALA A 191 -4.06 -17.13 8.58
CA ALA A 191 -4.91 -17.22 9.77
C ALA A 191 -4.59 -18.43 10.67
N THR A 192 -4.11 -19.53 10.09
CA THR A 192 -3.79 -20.78 10.79
C THR A 192 -2.32 -20.92 11.15
N TYR A 193 -1.48 -19.92 10.86
CA TYR A 193 -0.04 -19.99 11.07
C TYR A 193 0.36 -19.30 12.36
N GLU A 194 1.20 -19.99 13.14
CA GLU A 194 1.83 -19.42 14.32
C GLU A 194 2.77 -18.26 13.97
N PRO A 195 2.95 -17.27 14.86
CA PRO A 195 3.84 -16.12 14.60
C PRO A 195 5.27 -16.49 14.21
N SER A 196 5.79 -17.64 14.66
CA SER A 196 7.11 -18.16 14.28
C SER A 196 7.19 -18.60 12.82
N ASP A 197 6.08 -19.08 12.25
CA ASP A 197 6.05 -19.74 10.94
C ASP A 197 5.61 -18.80 9.81
N VAL A 198 5.09 -17.61 10.13
CA VAL A 198 4.57 -16.65 9.13
C VAL A 198 5.60 -16.29 8.07
N GLN A 199 6.88 -16.15 8.44
CA GLN A 199 7.93 -15.82 7.47
C GLN A 199 8.11 -16.94 6.45
N LYS A 200 8.18 -18.19 6.93
CA LYS A 200 8.33 -19.37 6.09
C LYS A 200 7.12 -19.51 5.16
N ALA A 201 5.90 -19.35 5.69
CA ALA A 201 4.67 -19.43 4.92
C ALA A 201 4.60 -18.37 3.81
N LEU A 202 5.06 -17.14 4.07
CA LEU A 202 5.12 -16.08 3.07
C LEU A 202 6.13 -16.39 1.96
N LEU A 203 7.30 -16.95 2.32
CA LEU A 203 8.32 -17.37 1.35
C LEU A 203 7.83 -18.55 0.49
N GLU A 204 7.09 -19.50 1.06
CA GLU A 204 6.46 -20.60 0.32
C GLU A 204 5.42 -20.08 -0.69
N LYS A 205 4.70 -19.00 -0.35
CA LYS A 205 3.82 -18.25 -1.25
C LYS A 205 4.59 -17.34 -2.24
N LYS A 206 5.92 -17.43 -2.27
CA LYS A 206 6.85 -16.70 -3.13
C LYS A 206 6.85 -15.19 -2.93
N TYR A 207 6.34 -14.67 -1.81
CA TYR A 207 6.51 -13.25 -1.49
C TYR A 207 7.98 -12.95 -1.21
N SER A 208 8.44 -11.78 -1.65
CA SER A 208 9.76 -11.24 -1.30
C SER A 208 9.62 -10.07 -0.33
N PHE A 209 10.71 -9.74 0.36
CA PHE A 209 10.71 -8.66 1.34
C PHE A 209 11.61 -7.50 0.89
N GLU A 210 11.06 -6.30 0.92
CA GLU A 210 11.83 -5.06 0.79
C GLU A 210 12.40 -4.72 2.18
N PRO A 211 13.73 -4.76 2.38
CA PRO A 211 14.33 -4.40 3.65
C PRO A 211 14.20 -2.90 3.92
N PRO A 212 14.28 -2.46 5.19
CA PRO A 212 14.50 -1.05 5.47
C PRO A 212 15.86 -0.67 4.89
N LEU A 213 15.95 0.51 4.30
CA LEU A 213 17.22 0.97 3.75
C LEU A 213 18.17 1.26 4.91
N ALA A 214 19.41 0.76 4.76
CA ALA A 214 20.45 0.87 5.77
C ALA A 214 20.67 2.34 6.15
N GLN A 215 20.77 2.59 7.46
CA GLN A 215 21.11 3.90 8.04
C GLN A 215 22.54 4.29 7.72
#